data_AF-A0A3C2DG45-F1
#
_entry.id   AF-A0A3C2DG45-F1
#
_cell.length_a   1.000
_cell.length_b   1.000
_cell.length_c   1.000
_cell.angle_alpha   90.00
_cell.angle_beta   90.00
_cell.angle_gamma   90.00
#
_symmetry.space_group_name_H-M   'P 1'
#
loop_
_entity.id
_entity.type
_entity.pdbx_description
1 polymer ?
#
loop_
_entity_poly.entity_id
_entity_poly.type
_entity_poly.pdbx_seq_one_letter_code
_entity_poly.pdbx_strand_id
1 'polypeptide(L)'
;GMGGDLNVGPDNDPMDWQAGTDLVGGLDRLAHVEAIRPDICSMDCGSLNFGDDNEVYISTPSMLRLMAERVRELGVRPELEIFDTGNLWFAQTMIDEGLIDAPYWIQLCLSIPYGTPMDVGILQAMVNRLPDEAEFTSF
;
A
#
# COMPACT_ATOMS: atom_id res chain seq x y z
N GLY A 1 15.75 1.17 1.44
CA GLY A 1 14.73 2.22 1.44
C GLY A 1 13.43 1.57 1.87
N MET A 2 12.32 1.94 1.24
CA MET A 2 10.99 1.37 1.49
C MET A 2 10.87 -0.07 0.98
N GLY A 3 11.72 -0.47 0.02
CA GLY A 3 11.78 -1.83 -0.50
C GLY A 3 10.74 -2.15 -1.60
N GLY A 4 10.03 -1.14 -2.12
CA GLY A 4 9.03 -1.29 -3.18
C GLY A 4 9.29 -0.55 -4.49
N ASP A 5 10.43 0.10 -4.62
CA ASP A 5 10.69 1.02 -5.72
C ASP A 5 11.32 0.27 -6.90
N LEU A 6 10.66 0.29 -8.06
CA LEU A 6 11.19 -0.27 -9.31
C LEU A 6 11.38 0.83 -10.34
N ASN A 7 12.63 1.13 -10.66
CA ASN A 7 12.97 2.08 -11.73
C ASN A 7 13.13 1.31 -13.04
N VAL A 8 12.12 1.39 -13.90
CA VAL A 8 12.04 0.70 -15.21
C VAL A 8 13.11 1.24 -16.16
N GLY A 9 13.64 0.36 -17.01
CA GLY A 9 14.61 0.71 -18.03
C GLY A 9 14.03 1.63 -19.13
N PRO A 10 14.88 2.11 -20.06
CA PRO A 10 14.43 2.91 -21.19
C PRO A 10 13.47 2.15 -22.11
N ASP A 11 12.72 2.86 -22.96
CA ASP A 11 11.69 2.28 -23.84
C ASP A 11 12.18 1.13 -24.74
N ASN A 12 13.44 1.19 -25.16
CA ASN A 12 14.05 0.16 -26.00
C ASN A 12 14.61 -1.05 -25.22
N ASP A 13 14.69 -0.96 -23.88
CA ASP A 13 15.10 -2.05 -23.00
C ASP A 13 14.50 -1.88 -21.58
N PRO A 14 13.18 -2.07 -21.41
CA PRO A 14 12.49 -1.76 -20.16
C PRO A 14 12.93 -2.65 -18.98
N MET A 15 13.56 -3.79 -19.26
CA MET A 15 14.03 -4.74 -18.24
C MET A 15 15.43 -4.42 -17.70
N ASP A 16 16.14 -3.46 -18.30
CA ASP A 16 17.39 -2.92 -17.76
C ASP A 16 17.04 -2.03 -16.55
N TRP A 17 16.82 -2.63 -15.39
CA TRP A 17 16.42 -1.91 -14.19
C TRP A 17 17.45 -0.87 -13.79
N GLN A 18 16.99 0.35 -13.54
CA GLN A 18 17.86 1.50 -13.37
C GLN A 18 18.26 1.71 -11.90
N ALA A 19 19.26 2.56 -11.71
CA ALA A 19 19.69 3.02 -10.39
C ALA A 19 18.52 3.64 -9.63
N GLY A 20 18.47 3.40 -8.31
CA GLY A 20 17.33 3.79 -7.48
C GLY A 20 16.32 2.66 -7.26
N THR A 21 16.36 1.58 -8.04
CA THR A 21 15.58 0.37 -7.76
C THR A 21 15.93 -0.20 -6.38
N ASP A 22 14.92 -0.27 -5.51
CA ASP A 22 14.94 -0.85 -4.17
C ASP A 22 13.70 -1.74 -4.03
N LEU A 23 13.74 -2.92 -4.67
CA LEU A 23 12.63 -3.87 -4.68
C LEU A 23 13.02 -5.17 -3.97
N VAL A 24 12.43 -5.40 -2.80
CA VAL A 24 12.59 -6.63 -2.00
C VAL A 24 11.25 -7.30 -1.74
N GLY A 25 11.28 -8.52 -1.21
CA GLY A 25 10.07 -9.26 -0.84
C GLY A 25 9.30 -8.58 0.29
N GLY A 26 7.98 -8.79 0.34
CA GLY A 26 7.12 -8.15 1.35
C GLY A 26 7.54 -8.44 2.80
N LEU A 27 8.01 -9.65 3.10
CA LEU A 27 8.51 -10.00 4.43
C LEU A 27 9.82 -9.28 4.78
N ASP A 28 10.70 -9.06 3.80
CA ASP A 28 11.95 -8.31 4.02
C ASP A 28 11.66 -6.84 4.36
N ARG A 29 10.60 -6.27 3.78
CA ARG A 29 10.14 -4.91 4.15
C ARG A 29 9.73 -4.82 5.62
N LEU A 30 9.22 -5.91 6.20
CA LEU A 30 8.75 -5.94 7.60
C LEU A 30 9.85 -6.23 8.63
N ALA A 31 11.11 -6.42 8.22
CA ALA A 31 12.19 -6.76 9.14
C ALA A 31 12.33 -5.76 10.30
N HIS A 32 12.11 -4.47 10.03
CA HIS A 32 12.15 -3.43 11.05
C HIS A 32 10.91 -3.44 11.97
N VAL A 33 9.72 -3.75 11.42
CA VAL A 33 8.47 -3.91 12.19
C VAL A 33 8.60 -5.07 13.16
N GLU A 34 9.13 -6.21 12.72
CA GLU A 34 9.35 -7.38 13.59
C GLU A 34 10.35 -7.08 14.71
N ALA A 35 11.38 -6.29 14.42
CA ALA A 35 12.42 -5.95 15.40
C ALA A 35 11.92 -5.06 16.54
N ILE A 36 11.04 -4.09 16.24
CA ILE A 36 10.61 -3.08 17.23
C ILE A 36 9.16 -3.26 17.70
N ARG A 37 8.34 -4.03 16.98
CA ARG A 37 6.92 -4.30 17.26
C ARG A 37 6.15 -3.04 17.64
N PRO A 38 6.03 -2.07 16.72
CA PRO A 38 5.30 -0.84 17.00
C PRO A 38 3.81 -1.14 17.19
N ASP A 39 3.04 -0.19 17.75
CA ASP A 39 1.59 -0.35 17.84
C ASP A 39 0.94 -0.39 16.45
N ILE A 40 1.50 0.36 15.49
CA ILE A 40 0.99 0.53 14.12
C ILE A 40 2.16 0.50 13.12
N CYS A 41 1.92 0.00 11.91
CA CYS A 41 2.80 0.19 10.75
C CYS A 41 2.00 0.50 9.47
N SER A 42 2.53 1.35 8.60
CA SER A 42 1.92 1.65 7.29
C SER A 42 2.05 0.48 6.31
N MET A 43 1.04 0.27 5.47
CA MET A 43 1.04 -0.74 4.41
C MET A 43 0.36 -0.21 3.15
N ASP A 44 1.17 0.03 2.12
CA ASP A 44 0.72 0.52 0.80
C ASP A 44 -0.04 -0.56 0.03
N CYS A 45 -1.35 -0.40 -0.09
CA CYS A 45 -2.26 -1.46 -0.53
C CYS A 45 -2.35 -1.65 -2.05
N GLY A 46 -1.29 -1.35 -2.79
CA GLY A 46 -1.12 -1.80 -4.17
C GLY A 46 0.00 -1.11 -4.93
N SER A 47 0.23 -1.59 -6.15
CA SER A 47 1.19 -0.99 -7.07
C SER A 47 0.60 0.20 -7.84
N LEU A 48 1.44 1.17 -8.17
CA LEU A 48 1.10 2.35 -8.96
C LEU A 48 2.35 2.97 -9.61
N ASN A 49 2.17 3.80 -10.63
CA ASN A 49 3.22 4.72 -11.06
C ASN A 49 3.50 5.69 -9.92
N PHE A 50 4.77 6.03 -9.68
CA PHE A 50 5.15 6.84 -8.53
C PHE A 50 6.13 7.92 -8.97
N GLY A 51 5.64 9.17 -9.11
CA GLY A 51 6.41 10.28 -9.67
C GLY A 51 6.40 10.33 -11.20
N ASP A 52 7.12 11.29 -11.78
CA ASP A 52 7.04 11.68 -13.21
C ASP A 52 8.05 10.97 -14.14
N ASP A 53 8.86 10.06 -13.61
CA ASP A 53 9.87 9.32 -14.37
C ASP A 53 9.50 7.83 -14.49
N ASN A 54 10.46 6.94 -14.75
CA ASN A 54 10.24 5.51 -14.94
C ASN A 54 10.02 4.70 -13.63
N GLU A 55 9.60 5.33 -12.55
CA GLU A 55 9.43 4.68 -11.26
C GLU A 55 8.00 4.11 -11.08
N VAL A 56 7.96 2.85 -10.66
CA VAL A 56 6.75 2.14 -10.27
C VAL A 56 6.92 1.63 -8.86
N TYR A 57 5.98 1.95 -7.98
CA TYR A 57 5.90 1.33 -6.67
C TYR A 57 5.21 -0.03 -6.79
N ILE A 58 5.83 -1.06 -6.20
CA ILE A 58 5.40 -2.45 -6.34
C ILE A 58 4.90 -2.99 -4.99
N SER A 59 3.60 -3.28 -4.91
CA SER A 59 2.96 -4.02 -3.82
C SER A 59 1.93 -4.97 -4.41
N THR A 60 2.39 -6.14 -4.85
CA THR A 60 1.51 -7.13 -5.48
C THR A 60 0.53 -7.74 -4.45
N PRO A 61 -0.65 -8.24 -4.88
CA PRO A 61 -1.59 -8.92 -3.98
C PRO A 61 -0.97 -10.06 -3.16
N SER A 62 -0.04 -10.83 -3.74
CA SER A 62 0.65 -11.91 -3.02
C SER A 62 1.60 -11.39 -1.95
N MET A 63 2.32 -10.29 -2.22
CA MET A 63 3.17 -9.65 -1.22
C MET A 63 2.34 -9.09 -0.07
N LEU A 64 1.25 -8.40 -0.38
CA LEU A 64 0.39 -7.77 0.62
C LEU A 64 -0.32 -8.78 1.52
N ARG A 65 -0.78 -9.92 1.00
CA ARG A 65 -1.33 -10.98 1.85
C ARG A 65 -0.31 -11.53 2.84
N LEU A 66 0.92 -11.78 2.38
CA LEU A 66 2.02 -12.23 3.25
C LEU A 66 2.35 -11.17 4.32
N MET A 67 2.38 -9.90 3.93
CA MET A 67 2.64 -8.80 4.86
C MET A 67 1.52 -8.65 5.88
N ALA A 68 0.26 -8.67 5.44
CA ALA A 68 -0.91 -8.57 6.31
C ALA A 68 -0.95 -9.70 7.35
N GLU A 69 -0.77 -10.96 6.90
CA GLU A 69 -0.70 -12.10 7.81
C GLU A 69 0.43 -11.94 8.83
N ARG A 70 1.62 -11.52 8.38
CA ARG A 70 2.77 -11.33 9.27
C ARG A 70 2.55 -10.20 10.28
N VAL A 71 2.03 -9.06 9.84
CA VAL A 71 1.71 -7.92 10.70
C VAL A 71 0.70 -8.32 11.78
N ARG A 72 -0.35 -9.05 11.39
CA ARG A 72 -1.34 -9.61 12.32
C ARG A 72 -0.71 -10.56 13.35
N GLU A 73 0.15 -11.48 12.92
CA GLU A 73 0.88 -12.40 13.83
C GLU A 73 1.77 -11.67 14.84
N LEU A 74 2.34 -10.54 14.44
CA LEU A 74 3.19 -9.71 15.30
C LEU A 74 2.37 -8.91 16.33
N GLY A 75 1.04 -8.88 16.20
CA GLY A 75 0.15 -8.07 17.03
C GLY A 75 0.25 -6.57 16.72
N VAL A 76 0.73 -6.22 15.52
CA VAL A 76 0.87 -4.85 15.03
C VAL A 76 -0.36 -4.52 14.19
N ARG A 77 -0.88 -3.30 14.30
CA ARG A 77 -2.00 -2.86 13.46
C ARG A 77 -1.49 -2.30 12.12
N PRO A 78 -1.97 -2.76 10.97
CA PRO A 78 -1.66 -2.10 9.70
C PRO A 78 -2.52 -0.84 9.53
N GLU A 79 -1.89 0.27 9.16
CA GLU A 79 -2.56 1.41 8.52
C GLU A 79 -2.57 1.14 7.00
N LEU A 80 -3.75 0.91 6.44
CA LEU A 80 -3.94 0.55 5.04
C LEU A 80 -3.91 1.82 4.17
N GLU A 81 -2.80 2.07 3.48
CA GLU A 81 -2.64 3.23 2.62
C GLU A 81 -3.23 2.98 1.23
N ILE A 82 -4.16 3.85 0.85
CA ILE A 82 -5.01 3.73 -0.34
C ILE A 82 -4.71 4.91 -1.27
N PHE A 83 -4.04 4.63 -2.38
CA PHE A 83 -3.70 5.63 -3.40
C PHE A 83 -4.73 5.69 -4.53
N ASP A 84 -5.57 4.67 -4.70
CA ASP A 84 -6.68 4.65 -5.66
C ASP A 84 -7.78 3.67 -5.22
N THR A 85 -8.95 3.75 -5.86
CA THR A 85 -10.12 2.88 -5.67
C THR A 85 -9.82 1.39 -5.84
N GLY A 86 -8.84 1.04 -6.68
CA GLY A 86 -8.35 -0.35 -6.81
C GLY A 86 -7.64 -0.84 -5.54
N ASN A 87 -6.86 0.02 -4.88
CA ASN A 87 -6.23 -0.30 -3.59
C ASN A 87 -7.31 -0.47 -2.51
N LEU A 88 -8.34 0.39 -2.50
CA LEU A 88 -9.44 0.29 -1.54
C LEU A 88 -10.19 -1.03 -1.68
N TRP A 89 -10.47 -1.43 -2.92
CA TRP A 89 -11.11 -2.72 -3.19
C TRP A 89 -10.25 -3.89 -2.72
N PHE A 90 -8.93 -3.82 -2.93
CA PHE A 90 -8.04 -4.87 -2.46
C PHE A 90 -7.90 -4.90 -0.93
N ALA A 91 -7.87 -3.75 -0.27
CA ALA A 91 -7.93 -3.65 1.20
C ALA A 91 -9.21 -4.30 1.77
N GLN A 92 -10.37 -4.02 1.16
CA GLN A 92 -11.64 -4.68 1.49
C GLN A 92 -11.56 -6.20 1.27
N THR A 93 -10.90 -6.63 0.19
CA THR A 93 -10.69 -8.06 -0.08
C THR A 93 -9.86 -8.72 1.02
N MET A 94 -8.78 -8.08 1.49
CA MET A 94 -7.97 -8.62 2.61
C MET A 94 -8.77 -8.67 3.93
N ILE A 95 -9.66 -7.70 4.15
CA ILE A 95 -10.59 -7.71 5.31
C ILE A 95 -11.55 -8.90 5.20
N ASP A 96 -12.18 -9.11 4.04
CA ASP A 96 -13.10 -10.24 3.81
C ASP A 96 -12.38 -11.60 3.92
N GLU A 97 -11.10 -11.66 3.58
CA GLU A 97 -10.22 -12.82 3.77
C GLU A 97 -9.82 -13.04 5.25
N GLY A 98 -10.20 -12.12 6.14
CA GLY A 98 -9.90 -12.16 7.57
C GLY A 98 -8.45 -11.85 7.90
N LEU A 99 -7.69 -11.22 7.00
CA LEU A 99 -6.27 -10.92 7.19
C LEU A 99 -6.03 -9.65 8.01
N ILE A 100 -7.05 -8.80 8.15
CA ILE A 100 -6.99 -7.54 8.90
C ILE A 100 -8.04 -7.60 10.00
N ASP A 101 -7.64 -7.27 11.23
CA ASP A 101 -8.55 -7.21 12.37
C ASP A 101 -9.12 -5.78 12.54
N ALA A 102 -10.38 -5.68 12.96
CA ALA A 102 -11.02 -4.40 13.28
C ALA A 102 -10.46 -3.75 14.58
N PRO A 103 -10.50 -2.41 14.73
CA PRO A 103 -10.97 -1.42 13.75
C PRO A 103 -10.02 -1.30 12.55
N TYR A 104 -10.59 -1.15 11.34
CA TYR A 104 -9.82 -1.09 10.10
C TYR A 104 -9.26 0.32 9.89
N TRP A 105 -7.95 0.49 10.08
CA TRP A 105 -7.28 1.77 9.91
C TRP A 105 -6.96 2.00 8.44
N ILE A 106 -7.60 3.00 7.83
CA ILE A 106 -7.52 3.25 6.38
C ILE A 106 -7.06 4.69 6.13
N GLN A 107 -5.95 4.87 5.42
CA GLN A 107 -5.47 6.19 5.02
C GLN A 107 -5.77 6.42 3.53
N LEU A 108 -6.59 7.41 3.23
CA LEU A 108 -6.91 7.80 1.85
C LEU A 108 -5.88 8.85 1.38
N CYS A 109 -4.88 8.40 0.63
CA CYS A 109 -3.75 9.19 0.16
C CYS A 109 -4.09 9.87 -1.18
N LEU A 110 -4.63 11.10 -1.14
CA LEU A 110 -4.92 11.84 -2.37
C LEU A 110 -3.67 12.62 -2.81
N SER A 111 -3.66 13.05 -4.07
CA SER A 111 -2.59 13.90 -4.67
C SER A 111 -1.22 13.27 -4.84
N ILE A 112 -1.04 11.98 -4.53
CA ILE A 112 0.15 11.24 -4.94
C ILE A 112 0.12 11.11 -6.48
N PRO A 113 1.19 11.52 -7.20
CA PRO A 113 1.21 11.51 -8.66
C PRO A 113 0.76 10.16 -9.23
N TYR A 114 -0.22 10.21 -10.13
CA TYR A 114 -0.82 9.05 -10.81
C TYR A 114 -1.59 8.06 -9.94
N GLY A 115 -1.74 8.33 -8.64
CA GLY A 115 -2.87 7.85 -7.84
C GLY A 115 -4.12 8.71 -8.06
N THR A 116 -5.03 8.67 -7.09
CA THR A 116 -6.23 9.51 -7.12
C THR A 116 -5.88 10.98 -6.93
N PRO A 117 -6.41 11.89 -7.77
CA PRO A 117 -6.16 13.32 -7.59
C PRO A 117 -6.85 13.86 -6.34
N MET A 118 -6.42 15.04 -5.88
CA MET A 118 -7.13 15.78 -4.84
C MET A 118 -8.46 16.32 -5.39
N ASP A 119 -9.52 15.55 -5.21
CA ASP A 119 -10.88 15.92 -5.59
C ASP A 119 -11.87 15.50 -4.51
N VAL A 120 -12.72 16.43 -4.07
CA VAL A 120 -13.68 16.21 -2.99
C VAL A 120 -14.74 15.18 -3.39
N GLY A 121 -15.15 15.14 -4.66
CA GLY A 121 -16.11 14.17 -5.16
C GLY A 121 -15.54 12.75 -5.14
N ILE A 122 -14.27 12.59 -5.50
CA ILE A 122 -13.58 11.30 -5.41
C ILE A 122 -13.38 10.88 -3.95
N LEU A 123 -12.93 11.79 -3.08
CA LEU A 123 -12.82 11.53 -1.65
C LEU A 123 -14.16 11.03 -1.08
N GLN A 124 -15.26 11.73 -1.37
CA GLN A 124 -16.58 11.34 -0.92
C GLN A 124 -16.98 9.95 -1.44
N ALA A 125 -16.64 9.63 -2.69
CA ALA A 125 -16.91 8.31 -3.26
C ALA A 125 -16.12 7.19 -2.55
N MET A 126 -14.85 7.44 -2.19
CA MET A 126 -14.02 6.50 -1.44
C MET A 126 -14.53 6.31 -0.01
N VAL A 127 -14.86 7.40 0.69
CA VAL A 127 -15.44 7.38 2.04
C VAL A 127 -16.74 6.59 2.08
N ASN A 128 -17.62 6.77 1.09
CA ASN A 128 -18.89 6.04 0.99
C ASN A 128 -18.72 4.52 0.76
N ARG A 129 -17.51 4.08 0.43
CA ARG A 129 -17.19 2.67 0.21
C ARG A 129 -16.48 2.03 1.38
N LEU A 130 -16.04 2.77 2.40
CA LEU A 130 -15.33 2.21 3.54
C LEU A 130 -16.16 1.11 4.21
N PRO A 131 -15.52 0.02 4.67
CA PRO A 131 -16.23 -1.04 5.40
C PRO A 131 -16.73 -0.52 6.75
N ASP A 132 -17.68 -1.23 7.34
CA ASP A 132 -18.06 -1.01 8.73
C ASP A 132 -16.82 -1.14 9.64
N GLU A 133 -16.80 -0.42 10.77
CA GLU A 133 -15.65 -0.38 11.71
C GLU A 133 -14.37 0.23 11.15
N ALA A 134 -14.43 0.88 9.98
CA ALA A 134 -13.32 1.66 9.47
C ALA A 134 -13.10 2.95 10.28
N GLU A 135 -11.84 3.19 10.66
CA GLU A 135 -11.33 4.48 11.13
C GLU A 135 -10.44 5.02 10.02
N PHE A 136 -10.77 6.19 9.46
CA PHE A 136 -10.05 6.71 8.31
C PHE A 136 -9.46 8.11 8.50
N THR A 137 -8.34 8.35 7.83
CA THR A 137 -7.68 9.65 7.64
C THR A 137 -7.57 9.95 6.15
N SER A 138 -7.25 11.20 5.80
CA SER A 138 -6.97 11.60 4.43
C SER A 138 -6.08 12.85 4.39
N PHE A 139 -5.22 12.94 3.38
CA PHE A 139 -4.44 14.13 3.02
C PHE A 139 -4.41 14.32 1.49
#